data_AF-E3ZUJ4-F1
#
_entry.id   AF-E3ZUJ4-F1
#
_cell.length_a   1.000
_cell.length_b   1.000
_cell.length_c   1.000
_cell.angle_alpha   90.00
_cell.angle_beta   90.00
_cell.angle_gamma   90.00
#
_symmetry.space_group_name_H-M   'P 1'
#
loop_
_entity.id
_entity.type
_entity.pdbx_description
1 polymer ?
#
loop_
_entity_poly.entity_id
_entity_poly.type
_entity_poly.pdbx_seq_one_letter_code
_entity_poly.pdbx_strand_id
1 'polypeptide(L)' 'MKLHYDADNGRILGAQLMSTYDILQAINAVSVAIEAEWTVDQLAQADFFFQPEFSRPWNFLNVLAQEAQGQPYGADTMLF' A
#
# COMPACT_ATOMS: atom_id res chain seq x y z
N MET A 1 -1.04 8.82 4.09
CA MET A 1 -1.92 7.92 3.31
C MET A 1 -2.79 7.13 4.28
N LYS A 2 -3.88 6.50 3.84
CA LYS A 2 -4.75 5.71 4.73
C LYS A 2 -5.29 4.47 4.01
N LEU A 3 -5.30 3.34 4.69
CA LEU A 3 -5.88 2.07 4.22
C LEU A 3 -7.04 1.67 5.13
N HIS A 4 -8.17 1.28 4.54
CA HIS A 4 -9.35 0.76 5.22
C HIS A 4 -9.52 -0.71 4.85
N TYR A 5 -9.69 -1.55 5.86
CA TYR A 5 -9.81 -2.99 5.70
C TYR A 5 -10.76 -3.57 6.75
N ASP A 6 -11.27 -4.75 6.44
CA ASP A 6 -12.11 -5.54 7.35
C ASP A 6 -11.26 -6.11 8.48
N ALA A 7 -11.70 -5.92 9.73
CA ALA A 7 -10.92 -6.32 10.90
C ALA A 7 -10.89 -7.84 11.14
N ASP A 8 -11.88 -8.58 10.63
CA ASP A 8 -12.01 -10.02 10.87
C ASP A 8 -11.16 -10.83 9.89
N ASN A 9 -11.11 -10.40 8.62
CA ASN A 9 -10.45 -11.15 7.55
C ASN A 9 -9.33 -10.40 6.83
N GLY A 10 -9.12 -9.11 7.12
CA GLY A 10 -8.07 -8.30 6.52
C GLY A 10 -8.33 -7.86 5.08
N ARG A 11 -9.53 -8.09 4.51
CA ARG A 11 -9.88 -7.68 3.15
C ARG A 11 -9.82 -6.16 3.01
N ILE A 12 -9.22 -5.67 1.92
CA ILE A 12 -9.15 -4.24 1.63
C ILE A 12 -10.53 -3.73 1.21
N LEU A 13 -10.97 -2.64 1.85
CA LEU A 13 -12.26 -1.98 1.62
C LEU A 13 -12.10 -0.60 0.96
N GLY A 14 -10.93 0.01 1.05
CA GLY A 14 -10.67 1.33 0.46
C GLY A 14 -9.31 1.89 0.84
N ALA A 15 -8.85 2.91 0.12
CA ALA A 15 -7.66 3.67 0.48
C ALA A 15 -7.78 5.14 0.09
N GLN A 16 -6.95 5.96 0.71
CA GLN A 16 -6.80 7.38 0.40
C GLN A 16 -5.31 7.72 0.30
N LEU A 17 -4.94 8.32 -0.83
CA LEU A 17 -3.59 8.74 -1.12
C LEU A 17 -3.58 10.26 -1.32
N MET A 18 -2.58 10.92 -0.76
CA MET A 18 -2.36 12.36 -0.94
C MET A 18 -0.85 12.58 -0.93
N SER A 19 -0.37 13.36 -1.90
CA SER A 19 1.04 13.72 -2.06
C SER A 19 1.15 15.02 -2.84
N THR A 20 2.30 15.70 -2.73
CA THR A 20 2.69 16.79 -3.62
C THR A 20 3.26 16.28 -4.95
N TYR A 21 3.66 15.01 -5.02
CA TYR A 21 4.07 14.32 -6.24
C TYR A 21 2.87 13.63 -6.90
N ASP A 22 2.88 13.48 -8.22
CA ASP A 22 1.82 12.78 -8.93
C ASP A 22 1.88 11.27 -8.65
N ILE A 23 0.92 10.80 -7.86
CA ILE A 23 0.71 9.39 -7.51
C ILE A 23 -0.70 8.92 -7.89
N LEU A 24 -1.40 9.65 -8.76
CA LEU A 24 -2.80 9.38 -9.08
C LEU A 24 -2.99 7.95 -9.60
N GLN A 25 -2.08 7.47 -10.43
CA GLN A 25 -2.16 6.11 -11.01
C GLN A 25 -2.03 5.01 -9.96
N ALA A 26 -1.36 5.25 -8.83
CA ALA A 26 -1.18 4.23 -7.80
C ALA A 26 -2.49 3.82 -7.13
N ILE A 27 -3.50 4.71 -7.10
CA ILE A 27 -4.81 4.35 -6.54
C ILE A 27 -5.51 3.26 -7.37
N ASN A 28 -5.20 3.16 -8.68
CA ASN A 28 -5.77 2.12 -9.54
C ASN A 28 -5.29 0.73 -9.11
N ALA A 29 -4.06 0.60 -8.61
CA ALA A 29 -3.58 -0.67 -8.05
C ALA A 29 -4.41 -1.10 -6.83
N VAL A 30 -4.80 -0.16 -5.97
CA VAL A 30 -5.70 -0.45 -4.86
C VAL A 30 -7.10 -0.82 -5.36
N SER A 31 -7.61 -0.15 -6.39
CA SER A 31 -8.89 -0.51 -7.01
C SER A 31 -8.90 -1.95 -7.53
N VAL A 32 -7.82 -2.38 -8.19
CA VAL A 32 -7.67 -3.77 -8.66
C VAL A 32 -7.55 -4.74 -7.49
N ALA A 33 -6.83 -4.38 -6.42
CA ALA A 33 -6.73 -5.21 -5.22
C ALA A 33 -8.08 -5.40 -4.52
N ILE A 34 -8.92 -4.35 -4.46
CA ILE A 34 -10.28 -4.42 -3.89
C ILE A 34 -11.16 -5.37 -4.73
N GLU A 35 -11.12 -5.24 -6.06
CA GLU A 35 -11.86 -6.10 -6.99
C GLU A 35 -11.43 -7.56 -6.86
N ALA A 36 -10.13 -7.81 -6.69
CA ALA A 36 -9.57 -9.14 -6.47
C ALA A 36 -9.76 -9.68 -5.04
N GLU A 37 -10.48 -8.95 -4.18
CA GLU A 37 -10.72 -9.26 -2.78
C GLU A 37 -9.44 -9.48 -1.97
N TRP A 38 -8.37 -8.77 -2.33
CA TRP A 38 -7.08 -8.93 -1.66
C TRP A 38 -7.15 -8.52 -0.19
N THR A 39 -6.36 -9.22 0.62
CA THR A 39 -6.11 -8.84 2.02
C THR A 39 -4.95 -7.85 2.12
N VAL A 40 -4.84 -7.18 3.27
CA VAL A 40 -3.69 -6.32 3.61
C VAL A 40 -2.38 -7.08 3.44
N ASP A 41 -2.33 -8.37 3.83
CA ASP A 41 -1.12 -9.21 3.70
C ASP A 41 -0.69 -9.41 2.25
N GLN A 42 -1.66 -9.61 1.35
CA GLN A 42 -1.38 -9.76 -0.07
C GLN A 42 -0.84 -8.45 -0.66
N LEU A 43 -1.41 -7.30 -0.27
CA LEU A 43 -0.89 -6.00 -0.71
C LEU A 43 0.50 -5.69 -0.12
N ALA A 44 0.77 -6.08 1.13
CA ALA A 44 2.06 -5.89 1.77
C ALA A 44 3.20 -6.61 1.04
N GLN A 45 2.90 -7.80 0.49
CA GLN A 45 3.86 -8.67 -0.21
C GLN A 45 3.76 -8.62 -1.74
N ALA A 46 2.84 -7.82 -2.28
CA ALA A 46 2.65 -7.69 -3.71
C ALA A 46 3.93 -7.15 -4.38
N ASP A 47 4.27 -7.75 -5.52
CA ASP A 47 5.43 -7.32 -6.29
C ASP A 47 5.13 -6.00 -7.01
N PHE A 48 5.91 -4.98 -6.68
CA PHE A 48 5.89 -3.68 -7.34
C PHE A 48 7.26 -3.37 -7.90
N PHE A 49 7.27 -2.78 -9.09
CA PHE A 49 8.50 -2.33 -9.74
C PHE A 49 9.32 -1.38 -8.85
N PHE A 50 10.63 -1.63 -8.80
CA PHE A 50 11.61 -0.76 -8.14
C PHE A 50 12.67 -0.26 -9.12
N GLN A 51 12.86 1.06 -9.14
CA GLN A 51 14.06 1.70 -9.69
C GLN A 51 14.35 2.99 -8.92
N PRO A 52 15.61 3.27 -8.54
CA PRO A 52 15.96 4.34 -7.59
C PRO A 52 15.47 5.77 -7.91
N GLU A 53 15.25 6.10 -9.18
CA GLU A 53 14.75 7.42 -9.60
C GLU A 53 13.23 7.54 -9.43
N PHE A 54 12.50 6.42 -9.44
CA PHE A 54 11.04 6.39 -9.45
C PHE A 54 10.41 5.91 -8.14
N SER A 55 11.08 5.01 -7.42
CA SER A 55 10.54 4.38 -6.22
C SER A 55 11.64 3.96 -5.24
N ARG A 56 11.23 3.70 -4.00
CA ARG A 56 12.06 3.04 -2.99
C ARG A 56 11.98 1.51 -3.21
N PRO A 57 12.91 0.71 -2.65
CA PRO A 57 12.88 -0.75 -2.77
C PRO A 57 11.54 -1.37 -2.39
N TRP A 58 10.87 -0.79 -1.40
CA TRP A 58 9.47 -1.05 -1.09
C TRP A 58 8.59 0.05 -1.67
N ASN A 59 7.56 -0.33 -2.43
CA ASN A 59 6.57 0.64 -2.87
C ASN A 59 5.80 1.19 -1.66
N PHE A 60 5.40 2.45 -1.72
CA PHE A 60 4.64 3.08 -0.64
C PHE A 60 3.30 2.38 -0.35
N LEU A 61 2.73 1.65 -1.32
CA LEU A 61 1.55 0.81 -1.09
C LEU A 61 1.87 -0.44 -0.25
N ASN A 62 3.02 -1.09 -0.46
CA ASN A 62 3.47 -2.18 0.40
C ASN A 62 3.68 -1.67 1.83
N VAL A 63 4.36 -0.53 1.96
CA VAL A 63 4.65 0.13 3.23
C VAL A 63 3.36 0.50 3.97
N LEU A 64 2.38 1.06 3.26
CA LEU A 64 1.05 1.39 3.82
C LEU A 64 0.34 0.15 4.37
N ALA A 65 0.43 -0.99 3.67
CA ALA A 65 -0.15 -2.25 4.13
C ALA A 65 0.62 -2.83 5.35
N GLN A 66 1.95 -2.76 5.35
CA GLN A 66 2.78 -3.18 6.49
C GLN A 66 2.51 -2.35 7.75
N GLU A 67 2.29 -1.04 7.60
CA GLU A 67 1.90 -0.16 8.70
C GLU A 67 0.52 -0.55 9.25
N ALA A 68 -0.44 -0.87 8.38
CA ALA A 68 -1.77 -1.34 8.78
C ALA A 68 -1.71 -2.66 9.58
N GLN A 69 -0.70 -3.51 9.35
CA GLN A 69 -0.46 -4.73 10.13
C GLN A 69 0.23 -4.47 11.49
N GLY A 70 0.74 -3.25 11.73
CA GLY A 70 1.60 -2.97 12.88
C GLY A 70 2.97 -3.64 12.78
N GLN A 71 3.41 -4.03 11.58
CA GLN A 71 4.74 -4.61 11.32
C GLN A 71 5.55 -3.73 10.35
N PRO A 72 6.01 -2.53 10.78
CA PRO A 72 6.81 -1.69 9.92
C PRO A 72 8.22 -2.28 9.76
N TYR A 73 8.53 -2.92 8.64
CA TYR A 73 9.88 -3.40 8.32
C TYR A 73 10.76 -2.24 7.81
N GLY A 74 11.09 -1.30 8.69
CA GLY A 74 11.75 -0.03 8.34
C GLY A 74 10.88 0.94 7.53
N ALA A 75 9.57 0.63 7.48
CA ALA A 75 8.51 1.36 6.79
C ALA A 75 8.11 2.67 7.50
N ASP A 76 8.37 2.76 8.80
CA ASP A 76 8.09 3.88 9.71
C ASP A 76 8.76 5.19 9.28
N THR A 77 9.88 5.12 8.56
CA THR A 77 10.58 6.27 7.96
C THR A 77 10.36 6.39 6.45
N MET A 78 9.45 5.59 5.87
CA MET A 78 9.23 5.54 4.41
C MET A 78 7.97 6.25 3.92
N LEU A 79 7.02 6.56 4.80
CA LEU A 79 5.80 7.28 4.44
C LEU A 79 5.91 8.81 4.53
N PHE A 80 7.02 9.32 5.06
CA PHE A 80 7.32 10.74 5.21
C PHE A 80 8.73 11.07 4.71
#